data_AF-A0A835SQS6-F1
#
_entry.id   AF-A0A835SQS6-F1
#
_cell.length_a   1.000
_cell.length_b   1.000
_cell.length_c   1.000
_cell.angle_alpha   90.00
_cell.angle_beta   90.00
_cell.angle_gamma   90.00
#
_symmetry.space_group_name_H-M   'P 1'
#
loop_
_entity.id
_entity.type
_entity.pdbx_description
1 polymer ?
#
loop_
_entity_poly.entity_id
_entity_poly.type
_entity_poly.pdbx_seq_one_letter_code
_entity_poly.pdbx_strand_id
1 'polypeptide(L)'
;MRSAQDPCGLKLVCSDGTLLANRCVLCQASSVLRSTLELELPEPGELNLPADKAEAWRVALSLLSLEAYPLQLVTLDNLKDLLLLADKYDIPVVRGACAHYLHLNAHLLSLGPPLASAANLLTAASLAVRFVAPYPALKQYGSTVQARLEAELAPLRRSPDVLMAVAEAAGGAAARDGGAAALVGWQLDLVRLTSLLEELVRSAEYGAVVAPEVQTVVTLALLAAVHHSATRLPPMCGRCGGVLPAGPGALHADCATEHYTELHTRGCRLCSTPMPPSHARFCNSCAYRKNKKS
;
A
#
# COMPACT_ATOMS: atom_id res chain seq x y z
N MET A 1 60.05 7.99 17.09
CA MET A 1 59.62 8.00 15.67
C MET A 1 58.12 8.25 15.65
N ARG A 2 57.68 9.48 15.35
CA ARG A 2 56.25 9.78 15.16
C ARG A 2 55.91 9.32 13.75
N SER A 3 55.06 8.31 13.62
CA SER A 3 54.46 7.94 12.33
C SER A 3 53.86 9.21 11.74
N ALA A 4 54.26 9.58 10.52
CA ALA A 4 53.60 10.67 9.80
C ALA A 4 52.12 10.29 9.68
N GLN A 5 51.25 10.96 10.46
CA GLN A 5 49.81 10.81 10.31
C GLN A 5 49.47 11.22 8.89
N ASP A 6 48.84 10.31 8.14
CA ASP A 6 48.28 10.63 6.84
C ASP A 6 47.32 11.81 7.05
N PRO A 7 47.57 12.99 6.45
CA PRO A 7 46.75 14.17 6.65
C PRO A 7 45.29 13.97 6.17
N CYS A 8 45.04 12.93 5.37
CA CYS A 8 43.71 12.56 4.91
C CYS A 8 43.04 11.47 5.77
N GLY A 9 43.75 10.89 6.74
CA GLY A 9 43.20 9.88 7.63
C GLY A 9 42.18 10.49 8.60
N LEU A 10 40.95 9.98 8.56
CA LEU A 10 39.89 10.33 9.49
C LEU A 10 39.41 9.06 10.19
N LYS A 11 39.29 9.11 11.52
CA LYS A 11 38.69 8.04 12.32
C LYS A 11 37.22 8.33 12.53
N LEU A 12 36.34 7.45 12.06
CA LEU A 12 34.92 7.48 12.33
C LEU A 12 34.64 6.69 13.60
N VAL A 13 34.05 7.33 14.61
CA VAL A 13 33.70 6.70 15.89
C VAL A 13 32.19 6.44 15.90
N CYS A 14 31.79 5.20 15.59
CA CYS A 14 30.40 4.76 15.52
C CYS A 14 29.93 4.16 16.85
N SER A 15 28.64 3.87 16.97
CA SER A 15 28.04 3.30 18.19
C SER A 15 28.62 1.94 18.62
N ASP A 16 29.05 1.13 17.65
CA ASP A 16 29.46 -0.27 17.78
C ASP A 16 30.94 -0.50 17.37
N GLY A 17 31.69 0.56 17.07
CA GLY A 17 33.10 0.44 16.71
C GLY A 17 33.69 1.65 16.02
N THR A 18 34.95 1.53 15.59
CA THR A 18 35.68 2.60 14.91
C THR A 18 36.13 2.16 13.51
N LEU A 19 36.10 3.08 12.56
CA LEU A 19 36.56 2.85 11.19
C LEU A 19 37.57 3.92 10.77
N LEU A 20 38.45 3.58 9.83
CA LEU A 20 39.29 4.55 9.15
C LEU A 20 38.66 4.91 7.81
N ALA A 21 38.64 6.20 7.49
CA ALA A 21 38.12 6.76 6.26
C ALA A 21 39.05 7.83 5.71
N ASN A 22 38.92 8.11 4.42
CA ASN A 22 39.62 9.23 3.79
C ASN A 22 38.74 10.49 3.86
N ARG A 23 39.25 11.52 4.52
CA ARG A 23 38.57 12.82 4.70
C ARG A 23 38.17 13.46 3.37
N CYS A 24 39.05 13.42 2.36
CA CYS A 24 38.79 14.01 1.05
C CYS A 24 37.64 13.30 0.33
N VAL A 25 37.59 11.96 0.41
CA VAL A 25 36.50 11.16 -0.19
C VAL A 25 35.16 11.52 0.45
N LEU A 26 35.10 11.62 1.78
CA LEU A 26 33.87 12.00 2.49
C LEU A 26 33.42 13.42 2.16
N CYS A 27 34.34 14.40 2.15
CA CYS A 27 34.04 15.78 1.76
C CYS A 27 33.56 15.89 0.30
N GLN A 28 34.09 15.08 -0.61
CA GLN A 28 33.65 15.07 -2.00
C GLN A 28 32.25 14.45 -2.13
N ALA A 29 32.01 13.34 -1.43
CA ALA A 29 30.78 12.55 -1.55
C ALA A 29 29.57 13.15 -0.83
N SER A 30 29.80 13.98 0.19
CA SER A 30 28.75 14.53 1.05
C SER A 30 28.92 16.02 1.29
N SER A 31 27.85 16.77 1.03
CA SER A 31 27.77 18.20 1.36
C SER A 31 27.76 18.42 2.88
N VAL A 32 26.99 17.61 3.61
CA VAL A 32 26.85 17.67 5.08
C VAL A 32 28.18 17.37 5.78
N LEU A 33 28.87 16.30 5.39
CA LEU A 33 30.17 15.93 5.95
C LEU A 33 31.23 16.96 5.59
N ARG A 34 31.22 17.51 4.37
CA ARG A 34 32.14 18.60 4.00
C ARG A 34 32.02 19.76 4.96
N SER A 35 30.80 20.29 5.16
CA SER A 35 30.56 21.39 6.09
C SER A 35 30.90 21.02 7.54
N THR A 36 30.62 19.79 7.96
CA THR A 36 30.95 19.32 9.32
C THR A 36 32.45 19.22 9.54
N LEU A 37 33.19 18.72 8.54
CA LEU A 37 34.62 18.51 8.63
C LEU A 37 35.39 19.83 8.49
N GLU A 38 34.84 20.83 7.81
CA GLU A 38 35.39 22.20 7.74
C GLU A 38 35.39 22.91 9.11
N LEU A 39 34.54 22.48 10.05
CA LEU A 39 34.54 22.97 11.42
C LEU A 39 35.62 22.28 12.27
N GLU A 40 36.03 22.95 13.35
CA GLU A 40 36.93 22.34 14.34
C GLU A 40 36.22 21.18 15.04
N LEU A 41 36.73 19.96 14.80
CA LEU A 41 36.25 18.75 15.45
C LEU A 41 36.66 18.77 16.94
N PRO A 42 35.81 18.24 17.85
CA PRO A 42 36.15 18.15 19.27
C PRO A 42 37.48 17.41 19.53
N GLU A 43 37.74 16.36 18.74
CA GLU A 43 38.99 15.63 18.74
C GLU A 43 39.62 15.69 17.34
N PRO A 44 40.89 16.15 17.21
CA PRO A 44 41.54 16.26 15.91
C PRO A 44 41.61 14.91 15.19
N GLY A 45 41.02 14.84 14.00
CA GLY A 45 41.03 13.64 13.17
C GLY A 45 39.99 12.59 13.54
N GLU A 46 39.10 12.87 14.50
CA GLU A 46 38.00 11.95 14.87
C GLU A 46 36.63 12.59 14.60
N LEU A 47 35.77 11.87 13.88
CA LEU A 47 34.38 12.24 13.66
C LEU A 47 33.47 11.29 14.45
N ASN A 48 32.79 11.85 15.47
CA ASN A 48 31.89 11.11 16.34
C ASN A 48 30.50 10.94 15.71
N LEU A 49 30.05 9.69 15.62
CA LEU A 49 28.82 9.24 14.96
C LEU A 49 28.03 8.28 15.87
N PRO A 50 27.62 8.72 17.07
CA PRO A 50 27.15 7.83 18.14
C PRO A 50 25.81 7.14 17.88
N ALA A 51 25.06 7.57 16.86
CA ALA A 51 23.77 6.97 16.49
C ALA A 51 23.89 5.98 15.33
N ASP A 52 25.05 5.89 14.69
CA ASP A 52 25.24 5.10 13.47
C ASP A 52 26.03 3.83 13.73
N LYS A 53 25.77 2.80 12.93
CA LYS A 53 26.48 1.52 12.98
C LYS A 53 27.70 1.55 12.05
N ALA A 54 28.82 1.01 12.52
CA ALA A 54 30.05 0.85 11.79
C ALA A 54 29.83 -0.05 10.57
N GLU A 55 28.98 -1.06 10.64
CA GLU A 55 28.72 -1.93 9.48
C GLU A 55 28.11 -1.16 8.29
N ALA A 56 27.14 -0.28 8.55
CA ALA A 56 26.53 0.56 7.52
C ALA A 56 27.55 1.53 6.90
N TRP A 57 28.38 2.16 7.75
CA TRP A 57 29.46 3.03 7.29
C TRP A 57 30.52 2.28 6.50
N ARG A 58 30.88 1.05 6.88
CA ARG A 58 31.85 0.23 6.15
C ARG A 58 31.36 0.00 4.72
N VAL A 59 30.09 -0.39 4.55
CA VAL A 59 29.50 -0.56 3.22
C VAL A 59 29.45 0.76 2.45
N ALA A 60 29.03 1.85 3.09
CA ALA A 60 29.01 3.17 2.46
C ALA A 60 30.41 3.61 1.98
N LEU A 61 31.45 3.44 2.80
CA LEU A 61 32.83 3.75 2.44
C LEU A 61 33.31 2.89 1.27
N SER A 62 33.04 1.58 1.27
CA SER A 62 33.37 0.70 0.15
C SER A 62 32.66 1.09 -1.15
N LEU A 63 31.41 1.58 -1.08
CA LEU A 63 30.70 2.13 -2.24
C LEU A 63 31.36 3.42 -2.76
N LEU A 64 31.84 4.28 -1.87
CA LEU A 64 32.50 5.54 -2.24
C LEU A 64 33.90 5.34 -2.84
N SER A 65 34.64 4.33 -2.37
CA SER A 65 35.95 4.00 -2.92
C SER A 65 35.90 3.32 -4.29
N LEU A 66 34.70 2.93 -4.77
CA LEU A 66 34.49 2.16 -6.00
C LEU A 66 35.31 0.84 -6.06
N GLU A 67 35.75 0.33 -4.90
CA GLU A 67 36.58 -0.86 -4.80
C GLU A 67 35.83 -2.16 -5.14
N ALA A 68 34.49 -2.12 -5.10
CA ALA A 68 33.63 -3.24 -5.45
C ALA A 68 32.55 -2.81 -6.46
N TYR A 69 32.03 -3.78 -7.21
CA TYR A 69 30.83 -3.56 -8.02
C TYR A 69 29.69 -3.12 -7.08
N PRO A 70 29.17 -1.89 -7.19
CA PRO A 70 28.40 -1.24 -6.11
C PRO A 70 27.18 -2.03 -5.63
N LEU A 71 26.62 -2.89 -6.48
CA LEU A 71 25.39 -3.61 -6.18
C LEU A 71 25.59 -4.88 -5.34
N GLN A 72 26.79 -5.44 -5.26
CA GLN A 72 27.03 -6.66 -4.45
C GLN A 72 27.09 -6.37 -2.95
N LEU A 73 27.40 -5.13 -2.58
CA LEU A 73 27.50 -4.70 -1.19
C LEU A 73 26.14 -4.31 -0.59
N VAL A 74 25.20 -3.92 -1.45
CA VAL A 74 23.83 -3.60 -1.04
C VAL A 74 23.04 -4.89 -0.97
N THR A 75 22.38 -5.13 0.15
CA THR A 75 21.53 -6.29 0.41
C THR A 75 20.21 -5.82 1.00
N LEU A 76 19.18 -6.68 1.02
CA LEU A 76 17.90 -6.30 1.64
C LEU A 76 18.06 -6.04 3.15
N ASP A 77 19.01 -6.69 3.82
CA ASP A 77 19.21 -6.54 5.26
C ASP A 77 19.85 -5.20 5.65
N ASN A 78 20.77 -4.69 4.82
CA ASN A 78 21.44 -3.41 5.08
C ASN A 78 20.79 -2.21 4.37
N LEU A 79 19.85 -2.43 3.45
CA LEU A 79 19.28 -1.39 2.59
C LEU A 79 18.67 -0.22 3.39
N LYS A 80 17.91 -0.52 4.45
CA LYS A 80 17.28 0.50 5.29
C LYS A 80 18.31 1.38 5.98
N ASP A 81 19.32 0.78 6.59
CA ASP A 81 20.37 1.49 7.32
C ASP A 81 21.21 2.34 6.35
N LEU A 82 21.48 1.85 5.14
CA LEU A 82 22.20 2.60 4.10
C LEU A 82 21.39 3.79 3.56
N LEU A 83 20.09 3.64 3.34
CA LEU A 83 19.24 4.74 2.89
C LEU A 83 19.11 5.83 3.96
N LEU A 84 18.96 5.44 5.24
CA LEU A 84 18.96 6.39 6.36
C LEU A 84 20.29 7.14 6.47
N LEU A 85 21.40 6.44 6.33
CA LEU A 85 22.74 7.03 6.34
C LEU A 85 22.90 8.00 5.16
N ALA A 86 22.52 7.58 3.95
CA ALA A 86 22.64 8.40 2.75
C ALA A 86 21.75 9.64 2.78
N ASP A 87 20.59 9.56 3.43
CA ASP A 87 19.71 10.70 3.67
C ASP A 87 20.31 11.67 4.70
N LYS A 88 20.66 11.14 5.89
CA LYS A 88 21.22 11.91 7.02
C LYS A 88 22.48 12.69 6.65
N TYR A 89 23.37 12.07 5.89
CA TYR A 89 24.65 12.66 5.48
C TYR A 89 24.64 13.21 4.06
N ASP A 90 23.50 13.21 3.37
CA ASP A 90 23.40 13.57 1.96
C ASP A 90 24.52 12.98 1.09
N ILE A 91 24.52 11.65 0.94
CA ILE A 91 25.49 10.90 0.12
C ILE A 91 24.77 10.34 -1.12
N PRO A 92 24.70 11.09 -2.24
CA PRO A 92 23.91 10.69 -3.41
C PRO A 92 24.36 9.37 -4.04
N VAL A 93 25.65 9.04 -3.99
CA VAL A 93 26.20 7.79 -4.55
C VAL A 93 25.62 6.57 -3.85
N VAL A 94 25.59 6.58 -2.52
CA VAL A 94 25.04 5.47 -1.71
C VAL A 94 23.52 5.37 -1.93
N ARG A 95 22.82 6.51 -1.94
CA ARG A 95 21.38 6.57 -2.25
C ARG A 95 21.05 5.99 -3.62
N GLY A 96 21.84 6.37 -4.64
CA GLY A 96 21.70 5.88 -6.01
C GLY A 96 21.96 4.38 -6.11
N ALA A 97 22.98 3.86 -5.44
CA ALA A 97 23.25 2.41 -5.39
C ALA A 97 22.09 1.64 -4.75
N CYS A 98 21.53 2.15 -3.64
CA CYS A 98 20.37 1.55 -2.98
C CYS A 98 19.11 1.59 -3.86
N ALA A 99 18.85 2.71 -4.53
CA ALA A 99 17.72 2.85 -5.46
C ALA A 99 17.86 1.88 -6.65
N HIS A 100 19.06 1.77 -7.22
CA HIS A 100 19.33 0.85 -8.31
C HIS A 100 19.18 -0.62 -7.87
N TYR A 101 19.64 -0.97 -6.67
CA TYR A 101 19.44 -2.30 -6.09
C TYR A 101 17.94 -2.63 -5.95
N LEU A 102 17.14 -1.71 -5.42
CA LEU A 102 15.68 -1.86 -5.32
C LEU A 102 15.03 -2.09 -6.68
N HIS A 103 15.45 -1.34 -7.70
CA HIS A 103 14.94 -1.48 -9.05
C HIS A 103 15.19 -2.87 -9.62
N LEU A 104 16.42 -3.39 -9.53
CA LEU A 104 16.78 -4.70 -10.06
C LEU A 104 16.10 -5.85 -9.30
N ASN A 105 15.91 -5.70 -7.99
CA ASN A 105 15.36 -6.73 -7.12
C ASN A 105 13.85 -6.56 -6.85
N ALA A 106 13.16 -5.66 -7.56
CA ALA A 106 11.74 -5.41 -7.33
C ALA A 106 10.87 -6.67 -7.47
N HIS A 107 11.28 -7.61 -8.31
CA HIS A 107 10.60 -8.89 -8.51
C HIS A 107 10.72 -9.87 -7.33
N LEU A 108 11.71 -9.68 -6.44
CA LEU A 108 11.91 -10.49 -5.23
C LEU A 108 11.10 -9.96 -4.04
N LEU A 109 10.53 -8.75 -4.16
CA LEU A 109 9.73 -8.12 -3.11
C LEU A 109 8.35 -8.78 -3.05
N SER A 110 7.89 -9.06 -1.83
CA SER A 110 6.60 -9.72 -1.61
C SER A 110 5.81 -9.06 -0.49
N LEU A 111 4.49 -9.16 -0.55
CA LEU A 111 3.63 -8.88 0.60
C LEU A 111 3.73 -10.11 1.52
N GLY A 112 4.48 -10.00 2.61
CA GLY A 112 4.72 -11.11 3.53
C GLY A 112 5.42 -10.66 4.80
N PRO A 113 5.23 -11.33 5.94
CA PRO A 113 5.98 -11.01 7.16
C PRO A 113 7.47 -11.34 6.99
N PRO A 114 8.37 -10.68 7.75
CA PRO A 114 8.09 -9.61 8.70
C PRO A 114 7.97 -8.24 8.01
N LEU A 115 7.08 -7.37 8.52
CA LEU A 115 6.90 -6.02 7.99
C LEU A 115 8.19 -5.19 8.11
N ALA A 116 8.98 -5.37 9.17
CA ALA A 116 10.22 -4.63 9.36
C ALA A 116 11.30 -4.90 8.28
N SER A 117 11.22 -6.02 7.55
CA SER A 117 12.21 -6.37 6.52
C SER A 117 12.04 -5.52 5.28
N ALA A 118 13.16 -5.12 4.66
CA ALA A 118 13.11 -4.45 3.36
C ALA A 118 12.72 -5.38 2.21
N ALA A 119 12.66 -6.69 2.43
CA ALA A 119 12.07 -7.66 1.49
C ALA A 119 10.54 -7.53 1.41
N ASN A 120 9.90 -6.98 2.44
CA ASN A 120 8.48 -6.68 2.43
C ASN A 120 8.19 -5.53 1.46
N LEU A 121 7.26 -5.76 0.54
CA LEU A 121 6.93 -4.82 -0.52
C LEU A 121 6.39 -3.47 -0.01
N LEU A 122 5.64 -3.45 1.10
CA LEU A 122 5.15 -2.20 1.69
C LEU A 122 6.31 -1.39 2.27
N THR A 123 7.25 -2.05 2.91
CA THR A 123 8.46 -1.42 3.47
C THR A 123 9.37 -0.93 2.37
N ALA A 124 9.64 -1.74 1.34
CA ALA A 124 10.41 -1.32 0.18
C ALA A 124 9.77 -0.13 -0.56
N ALA A 125 8.45 -0.15 -0.78
CA ALA A 125 7.73 0.99 -1.37
C ALA A 125 7.84 2.24 -0.49
N SER A 126 7.77 2.08 0.83
CA SER A 126 7.91 3.19 1.78
C SER A 126 9.32 3.77 1.79
N LEU A 127 10.36 2.92 1.69
CA LEU A 127 11.74 3.36 1.51
C LEU A 127 11.92 4.13 0.19
N ALA A 128 11.31 3.65 -0.90
CA ALA A 128 11.34 4.33 -2.19
C ALA A 128 10.65 5.71 -2.15
N VAL A 129 9.48 5.80 -1.51
CA VAL A 129 8.77 7.09 -1.33
C VAL A 129 9.59 8.06 -0.50
N ARG A 130 10.16 7.63 0.63
CA ARG A 130 10.88 8.51 1.56
C ARG A 130 12.24 8.96 1.00
N PHE A 131 13.01 8.04 0.44
CA PHE A 131 14.44 8.28 0.17
C PHE A 131 14.78 8.36 -1.32
N VAL A 132 13.89 7.94 -2.22
CA VAL A 132 14.17 7.91 -3.67
C VAL A 132 13.32 8.94 -4.41
N ALA A 133 12.01 8.99 -4.14
CA ALA A 133 11.08 9.89 -4.82
C ALA A 133 11.42 11.40 -4.73
N PRO A 134 12.00 11.93 -3.63
CA PRO A 134 12.39 13.34 -3.57
C PRO A 134 13.49 13.74 -4.56
N TYR A 135 14.18 12.78 -5.18
CA TYR A 135 15.33 13.00 -6.06
C TYR A 135 14.97 12.71 -7.53
N PRO A 136 14.78 13.72 -8.38
CA PRO A 136 14.34 13.53 -9.77
C PRO A 136 15.23 12.59 -10.59
N ALA A 137 16.55 12.63 -10.35
CA ALA A 137 17.52 11.75 -11.01
C ALA A 137 17.31 10.25 -10.73
N LEU A 138 16.60 9.91 -9.64
CA LEU A 138 16.34 8.53 -9.23
C LEU A 138 14.90 8.08 -9.49
N LYS A 139 14.07 8.93 -10.11
CA LYS A 139 12.63 8.68 -10.31
C LYS A 139 12.34 7.34 -10.99
N GLN A 140 13.14 6.97 -11.99
CA GLN A 140 12.98 5.70 -12.72
C GLN A 140 13.12 4.46 -11.83
N TYR A 141 13.95 4.54 -10.78
CA TYR A 141 14.17 3.42 -9.87
C TYR A 141 12.98 3.25 -8.92
N GLY A 142 12.47 4.37 -8.39
CA GLY A 142 11.31 4.36 -7.49
C GLY A 142 10.02 3.87 -8.18
N SER A 143 9.83 4.21 -9.46
CA SER A 143 8.63 3.81 -10.21
C SER A 143 8.48 2.30 -10.38
N THR A 144 9.58 1.54 -10.38
CA THR A 144 9.54 0.08 -10.53
C THR A 144 8.98 -0.60 -9.28
N VAL A 145 9.37 -0.15 -8.09
CA VAL A 145 8.83 -0.66 -6.82
C VAL A 145 7.35 -0.29 -6.70
N GLN A 146 6.99 0.94 -7.08
CA GLN A 146 5.59 1.38 -7.11
C GLN A 146 4.75 0.54 -8.08
N ALA A 147 5.24 0.29 -9.29
CA ALA A 147 4.56 -0.56 -10.26
C ALA A 147 4.40 -1.99 -9.75
N ARG A 148 5.39 -2.53 -9.02
CA ARG A 148 5.28 -3.83 -8.37
C ARG A 148 4.18 -3.85 -7.30
N LEU A 149 4.13 -2.83 -6.44
CA LEU A 149 3.06 -2.68 -5.44
C LEU A 149 1.68 -2.60 -6.09
N GLU A 150 1.55 -1.80 -7.15
CA GLU A 150 0.30 -1.68 -7.89
C GLU A 150 -0.12 -2.98 -8.56
N ALA A 151 0.83 -3.75 -9.09
CA ALA A 151 0.56 -5.07 -9.66
C ALA A 151 0.06 -6.07 -8.61
N GLU A 152 0.69 -6.10 -7.43
CA GLU A 152 0.27 -6.97 -6.31
C GLU A 152 -1.11 -6.57 -5.74
N LEU A 153 -1.43 -5.28 -5.72
CA LEU A 153 -2.74 -4.78 -5.26
C LEU A 153 -3.80 -4.74 -6.38
N ALA A 154 -3.44 -5.01 -7.63
CA ALA A 154 -4.37 -4.97 -8.76
C ALA A 154 -5.60 -5.90 -8.58
N PRO A 155 -5.47 -7.13 -8.04
CA PRO A 155 -6.64 -7.99 -7.82
C PRO A 155 -7.70 -7.34 -6.93
N LEU A 156 -7.30 -6.58 -5.91
CA LEU A 156 -8.22 -5.90 -5.00
C LEU A 156 -9.01 -4.77 -5.68
N ARG A 157 -8.45 -4.19 -6.74
CA ARG A 157 -9.04 -3.04 -7.46
C ARG A 157 -9.92 -3.45 -8.63
N ARG A 158 -9.69 -4.62 -9.22
CA ARG A 158 -10.46 -5.08 -10.39
C ARG A 158 -11.91 -5.33 -10.00
N SER A 159 -12.83 -4.69 -10.72
CA SER A 159 -14.25 -5.02 -10.61
C SER A 159 -14.47 -6.44 -11.15
N PRO A 160 -15.24 -7.27 -10.43
CA PRO A 160 -15.66 -8.56 -10.91
C PRO A 160 -16.41 -8.48 -12.25
N ASP A 161 -17.16 -7.40 -12.49
CA ASP A 161 -17.93 -7.22 -13.71
C ASP A 161 -17.01 -7.07 -14.92
N VAL A 162 -15.85 -6.43 -14.73
CA VAL A 162 -14.82 -6.33 -15.76
C VAL A 162 -14.23 -7.71 -16.08
N LEU A 163 -14.03 -8.57 -15.08
CA LEU A 163 -13.56 -9.94 -15.29
C LEU A 163 -14.59 -10.77 -16.08
N MET A 164 -15.87 -10.63 -15.74
CA MET A 164 -16.96 -11.31 -16.46
C MET A 164 -17.10 -10.80 -17.88
N ALA A 165 -17.06 -9.48 -18.10
CA ALA A 165 -17.14 -8.88 -19.43
C ALA A 165 -15.97 -9.31 -20.34
N VAL A 166 -14.75 -9.42 -19.79
CA VAL A 166 -13.58 -9.92 -20.53
C VAL A 166 -13.76 -11.40 -20.91
N ALA A 167 -14.32 -12.22 -20.02
CA ALA A 167 -14.60 -13.62 -20.31
C ALA A 167 -15.71 -13.79 -21.37
N GLU A 168 -16.76 -12.95 -21.31
CA GLU A 168 -17.85 -12.95 -22.30
C GLU A 168 -17.36 -12.49 -23.68
N ALA A 169 -16.52 -11.45 -23.74
CA ALA A 169 -15.94 -10.95 -24.98
C ALA A 169 -15.05 -11.98 -25.70
N ALA A 170 -14.48 -12.95 -24.96
CA ALA A 170 -13.69 -14.03 -25.53
C ALA A 170 -14.52 -15.12 -26.28
N GLY A 171 -15.86 -15.03 -26.25
CA GLY A 171 -16.74 -15.60 -27.28
C GLY A 171 -16.66 -17.11 -27.51
N GLY A 172 -16.98 -17.94 -26.51
CA GLY A 172 -17.11 -19.39 -26.68
C GLY A 172 -17.61 -20.13 -25.43
N ALA A 173 -18.08 -21.38 -25.57
CA ALA A 173 -18.45 -22.21 -24.42
C ALA A 173 -17.25 -22.43 -23.47
N ALA A 174 -16.05 -22.64 -24.03
CA ALA A 174 -14.81 -22.69 -23.27
C ALA A 174 -14.45 -21.36 -22.57
N ALA A 175 -14.91 -20.21 -23.10
CA ALA A 175 -14.70 -18.91 -22.49
C ALA A 175 -15.56 -18.69 -21.24
N ARG A 176 -16.75 -19.33 -21.17
CA ARG A 176 -17.60 -19.31 -19.96
C ARG A 176 -16.95 -20.08 -18.81
N ASP A 177 -16.41 -21.26 -19.09
CA ASP A 177 -15.67 -22.05 -18.09
C ASP A 177 -14.40 -21.31 -17.64
N GLY A 178 -13.70 -20.66 -18.59
CA GLY A 178 -12.56 -19.79 -18.29
C GLY A 178 -12.91 -18.57 -17.43
N GLY A 179 -14.07 -17.96 -17.66
CA GLY A 179 -14.58 -16.84 -16.85
C GLY A 179 -14.91 -17.25 -15.42
N ALA A 180 -15.59 -18.40 -15.24
CA ALA A 180 -15.86 -18.95 -13.93
C ALA A 180 -14.56 -19.27 -13.17
N ALA A 181 -13.59 -19.90 -13.83
CA ALA A 181 -12.28 -20.20 -13.24
C ALA A 181 -11.51 -18.92 -12.87
N ALA A 182 -11.50 -17.91 -13.76
CA ALA A 182 -10.87 -16.61 -13.49
C ALA A 182 -11.53 -15.89 -12.31
N LEU A 183 -12.84 -16.00 -12.16
CA LEU A 183 -13.57 -15.40 -11.06
C LEU A 183 -13.27 -16.09 -9.73
N VAL A 184 -13.21 -17.43 -9.73
CA VAL A 184 -12.81 -18.20 -8.54
C VAL A 184 -11.37 -17.87 -8.16
N GLY A 185 -10.45 -17.81 -9.12
CA GLY A 185 -9.06 -17.40 -8.88
C GLY A 185 -8.99 -15.99 -8.27
N TRP A 186 -9.73 -15.04 -8.83
CA TRP A 186 -9.82 -13.68 -8.29
C TRP A 186 -10.38 -13.66 -6.86
N GLN A 187 -11.41 -14.44 -6.55
CA GLN A 187 -11.96 -14.53 -5.18
C GLN A 187 -10.94 -15.10 -4.18
N LEU A 188 -10.19 -16.13 -4.58
CA LEU A 188 -9.14 -16.70 -3.74
C LEU A 188 -8.02 -15.67 -3.49
N ASP A 189 -7.59 -14.95 -4.53
CA ASP A 189 -6.61 -13.87 -4.40
C ASP A 189 -7.11 -12.73 -3.52
N LEU A 190 -8.39 -12.34 -3.66
CA LEU A 190 -9.03 -11.31 -2.84
C LEU A 190 -8.97 -11.70 -1.36
N VAL A 191 -9.42 -12.91 -1.00
CA VAL A 191 -9.44 -13.40 0.39
C VAL A 191 -8.02 -13.51 0.95
N ARG A 192 -7.09 -14.07 0.18
CA ARG A 192 -5.69 -14.19 0.56
C ARG A 192 -5.05 -12.82 0.83
N LEU A 193 -5.19 -11.89 -0.11
CA LEU A 193 -4.56 -10.56 -0.02
C LEU A 193 -5.18 -9.71 1.07
N THR A 194 -6.51 -9.74 1.23
CA THR A 194 -7.20 -9.02 2.32
C THR A 194 -6.77 -9.53 3.69
N SER A 195 -6.73 -10.85 3.89
CA SER A 195 -6.27 -11.45 5.16
C SER A 195 -4.82 -11.07 5.48
N LEU A 196 -3.94 -11.15 4.48
CA LEU A 196 -2.54 -10.80 4.61
C LEU A 196 -2.33 -9.31 4.93
N LEU A 197 -3.02 -8.42 4.21
CA LEU A 197 -2.94 -6.99 4.48
C LEU A 197 -3.52 -6.64 5.84
N GLU A 198 -4.59 -7.31 6.26
CA GLU A 198 -5.15 -7.12 7.60
C GLU A 198 -4.16 -7.52 8.70
N GLU A 199 -3.45 -8.64 8.54
CA GLU A 199 -2.37 -9.04 9.44
C GLU A 199 -1.26 -7.98 9.50
N LEU A 200 -0.79 -7.51 8.35
CA LEU A 200 0.25 -6.48 8.27
C LEU A 200 -0.19 -5.13 8.88
N VAL A 201 -1.44 -4.71 8.61
CA VAL A 201 -2.02 -3.46 9.14
C VAL A 201 -2.24 -3.51 10.64
N ARG A 202 -2.57 -4.69 11.19
CA ARG A 202 -2.70 -4.90 12.64
C ARG A 202 -1.35 -4.90 13.37
N SER A 203 -0.22 -5.01 12.66
CA SER A 203 1.10 -4.88 13.27
C SER A 203 1.25 -3.52 13.94
N ALA A 204 1.72 -3.51 15.19
CA ALA A 204 1.98 -2.27 15.94
C ALA A 204 3.01 -1.36 15.23
N GLU A 205 3.84 -1.93 14.37
CA GLU A 205 4.88 -1.20 13.63
C GLU A 205 4.38 -0.57 12.34
N TYR A 206 3.15 -0.90 11.88
CA TYR A 206 2.66 -0.50 10.56
C TYR A 206 2.73 1.02 10.33
N GLY A 207 2.24 1.80 11.29
CA GLY A 207 2.25 3.26 11.20
C GLY A 207 3.65 3.87 11.16
N ALA A 208 4.64 3.23 11.79
CA ALA A 208 6.01 3.73 11.82
C ALA A 208 6.80 3.33 10.56
N VAL A 209 6.59 2.09 10.09
CA VAL A 209 7.35 1.50 8.98
C VAL A 209 6.79 1.95 7.63
N VAL A 210 5.47 1.92 7.45
CA VAL A 210 4.83 2.17 6.16
C VAL A 210 4.57 3.66 5.99
N ALA A 211 5.03 4.25 4.87
CA ALA A 211 4.83 5.66 4.57
C ALA A 211 3.34 5.99 4.33
N PRO A 212 2.84 7.17 4.75
CA PRO A 212 1.42 7.54 4.61
C PRO A 212 0.87 7.40 3.18
N GLU A 213 1.70 7.66 2.17
CA GLU A 213 1.36 7.50 0.76
C GLU A 213 1.08 6.03 0.43
N VAL A 214 1.92 5.12 0.92
CA VAL A 214 1.74 3.67 0.75
C VAL A 214 0.53 3.19 1.54
N GLN A 215 0.31 3.70 2.76
CA GLN A 215 -0.88 3.40 3.56
C GLN A 215 -2.17 3.80 2.83
N THR A 216 -2.16 4.95 2.15
CA THR A 216 -3.29 5.43 1.34
C THR A 216 -3.56 4.49 0.17
N VAL A 217 -2.51 4.05 -0.54
CA VAL A 217 -2.60 3.10 -1.67
C VAL A 217 -3.20 1.77 -1.24
N VAL A 218 -2.79 1.24 -0.08
CA VAL A 218 -3.33 0.00 0.53
C VAL A 218 -4.78 0.20 0.96
N THR A 219 -5.10 1.29 1.66
CA THR A 219 -6.45 1.61 2.14
C THR A 219 -7.44 1.70 0.97
N LEU A 220 -7.07 2.40 -0.11
CA LEU A 220 -7.91 2.50 -1.30
C LEU A 220 -8.12 1.14 -1.99
N ALA A 221 -7.09 0.27 -2.00
CA ALA A 221 -7.23 -1.07 -2.55
C ALA A 221 -8.19 -1.94 -1.71
N LEU A 222 -8.10 -1.86 -0.37
CA LEU A 222 -9.01 -2.56 0.53
C LEU A 222 -10.45 -2.05 0.44
N LEU A 223 -10.65 -0.72 0.35
CA LEU A 223 -11.97 -0.14 0.16
C LEU A 223 -12.61 -0.58 -1.17
N ALA A 224 -11.82 -0.66 -2.24
CA ALA A 224 -12.29 -1.21 -3.51
C ALA A 224 -12.73 -2.68 -3.38
N ALA A 225 -11.94 -3.50 -2.69
CA ALA A 225 -12.29 -4.90 -2.42
C ALA A 225 -13.60 -5.05 -1.63
N VAL A 226 -13.81 -4.21 -0.60
CA VAL A 226 -15.07 -4.18 0.17
C VAL A 226 -16.24 -3.76 -0.72
N HIS A 227 -16.06 -2.73 -1.55
CA HIS A 227 -17.09 -2.26 -2.47
C HIS A 227 -17.51 -3.36 -3.45
N HIS A 228 -16.55 -4.04 -4.07
CA HIS A 228 -16.80 -5.15 -5.01
C HIS A 228 -17.49 -6.35 -4.35
N SER A 229 -17.22 -6.57 -3.06
CA SER A 229 -17.88 -7.63 -2.28
C SER A 229 -19.33 -7.26 -1.94
N ALA A 230 -19.58 -5.99 -1.64
CA ALA A 230 -20.91 -5.48 -1.31
C ALA A 230 -21.85 -5.44 -2.52
N THR A 231 -21.35 -5.12 -3.71
CA THR A 231 -22.16 -5.08 -4.96
C THR A 231 -22.61 -6.46 -5.44
N ARG A 232 -22.04 -7.54 -4.90
CA ARG A 232 -22.35 -8.92 -5.28
C ARG A 232 -23.34 -9.63 -4.38
N LEU A 233 -23.59 -9.14 -3.18
CA LEU A 233 -24.74 -9.61 -2.43
C LEU A 233 -25.96 -8.96 -3.07
N PRO A 234 -26.81 -9.69 -3.82
CA PRO A 234 -28.10 -9.14 -4.17
C PRO A 234 -28.73 -8.64 -2.87
N PRO A 235 -29.32 -7.44 -2.85
CA PRO A 235 -29.85 -6.88 -1.61
C PRO A 235 -30.79 -7.93 -1.00
N MET A 236 -30.48 -8.44 0.19
CA MET A 236 -31.29 -9.49 0.81
C MET A 236 -32.45 -8.80 1.53
N CYS A 237 -33.69 -9.29 1.39
CA CYS A 237 -34.81 -8.79 2.20
C CYS A 237 -34.43 -9.03 3.67
N GLY A 238 -34.24 -7.97 4.45
CA GLY A 238 -33.87 -8.08 5.87
C GLY A 238 -34.89 -8.83 6.73
N ARG A 239 -36.08 -9.13 6.18
CA ARG A 239 -37.14 -9.93 6.82
C ARG A 239 -37.09 -11.42 6.47
N CYS A 240 -36.92 -11.79 5.20
CA CYS A 240 -36.98 -13.20 4.77
C CYS A 240 -35.66 -13.80 4.29
N GLY A 241 -34.59 -12.99 4.17
CA GLY A 241 -33.32 -13.42 3.59
C GLY A 241 -33.38 -13.73 2.09
N GLY A 242 -34.48 -13.38 1.40
CA GLY A 242 -34.62 -13.59 -0.05
C GLY A 242 -33.93 -12.50 -0.88
N VAL A 243 -33.41 -12.87 -2.05
CA VAL A 243 -32.72 -12.00 -3.02
C VAL A 243 -33.69 -10.95 -3.58
N LEU A 244 -33.46 -9.66 -3.31
CA LEU A 244 -34.25 -8.57 -3.87
C LEU A 244 -33.86 -8.30 -5.33
N PRO A 245 -34.82 -8.05 -6.23
CA PRO A 245 -34.52 -7.62 -7.58
C PRO A 245 -33.85 -6.24 -7.58
N ALA A 246 -32.95 -5.99 -8.53
CA ALA A 246 -32.23 -4.72 -8.61
C ALA A 246 -33.18 -3.56 -8.96
N GLY A 247 -33.28 -2.55 -8.09
CA GLY A 247 -34.03 -1.31 -8.34
C GLY A 247 -34.45 -0.58 -7.05
N PRO A 248 -34.59 0.76 -7.08
CA PRO A 248 -35.09 1.51 -5.93
C PRO A 248 -36.55 1.11 -5.62
N GLY A 249 -36.80 0.61 -4.41
CA GLY A 249 -38.13 0.18 -3.96
C GLY A 249 -38.47 -1.30 -4.19
N ALA A 250 -37.50 -2.13 -4.60
CA ALA A 250 -37.70 -3.56 -4.72
C ALA A 250 -38.01 -4.23 -3.36
N LEU A 251 -39.12 -4.96 -3.30
CA LEU A 251 -39.48 -5.87 -2.21
C LEU A 251 -39.44 -7.31 -2.73
N HIS A 252 -38.98 -8.24 -1.91
CA HIS A 252 -39.01 -9.67 -2.24
C HIS A 252 -40.46 -10.08 -2.42
N ALA A 253 -40.79 -10.91 -3.41
CA ALA A 253 -42.18 -11.24 -3.73
C ALA A 253 -42.97 -11.69 -2.49
N ASP A 254 -42.38 -12.55 -1.67
CA ASP A 254 -42.99 -13.02 -0.42
C ASP A 254 -43.09 -11.92 0.66
N CYS A 255 -42.06 -11.07 0.80
CA CYS A 255 -42.09 -9.89 1.70
C CYS A 255 -43.16 -8.88 1.24
N ALA A 256 -43.36 -8.74 -0.07
CA ALA A 256 -44.36 -7.85 -0.67
C ALA A 256 -45.76 -8.38 -0.40
N THR A 257 -46.01 -9.67 -0.56
CA THR A 257 -47.32 -10.29 -0.26
C THR A 257 -47.67 -10.09 1.21
N GLU A 258 -46.72 -10.33 2.11
CA GLU A 258 -46.93 -10.20 3.56
C GLU A 258 -47.22 -8.73 3.97
N HIS A 259 -46.45 -7.77 3.43
CA HIS A 259 -46.67 -6.34 3.65
C HIS A 259 -48.01 -5.87 3.07
N TYR A 260 -48.41 -6.42 1.92
CA TYR A 260 -49.71 -6.16 1.30
C TYR A 260 -50.86 -6.71 2.16
N THR A 261 -50.73 -7.92 2.71
CA THR A 261 -51.71 -8.46 3.68
C THR A 261 -51.75 -7.67 4.98
N GLU A 262 -50.62 -7.15 5.48
CA GLU A 262 -50.61 -6.30 6.68
C GLU A 262 -51.31 -4.95 6.42
N LEU A 263 -51.12 -4.35 5.24
CA LEU A 263 -51.82 -3.14 4.80
C LEU A 263 -53.32 -3.38 4.59
N HIS A 264 -53.70 -4.54 4.06
CA HIS A 264 -55.10 -4.93 3.89
C HIS A 264 -55.82 -5.24 5.21
N THR A 265 -55.15 -5.92 6.15
CA THR A 265 -55.74 -6.28 7.45
C THR A 265 -55.83 -5.11 8.42
N ARG A 266 -54.89 -4.16 8.36
CA ARG A 266 -54.95 -2.96 9.21
C ARG A 266 -55.89 -1.86 8.68
N GLY A 267 -56.40 -2.03 7.46
CA GLY A 267 -57.26 -1.04 6.80
C GLY A 267 -56.53 0.28 6.51
N CYS A 268 -57.09 1.10 5.63
CA CYS A 268 -56.58 2.46 5.44
C CYS A 268 -56.77 3.25 6.74
N ARG A 269 -55.68 3.72 7.38
CA ARG A 269 -55.76 4.52 8.62
C ARG A 269 -56.62 5.79 8.52
N LEU A 270 -56.96 6.22 7.31
CA LEU A 270 -57.80 7.40 7.07
C LEU A 270 -59.30 7.08 6.97
N CYS A 271 -59.71 5.86 6.66
CA CYS A 271 -61.13 5.52 6.44
C CYS A 271 -61.58 4.18 7.02
N SER A 272 -60.68 3.40 7.64
CA SER A 272 -60.97 2.15 8.37
C SER A 272 -61.72 1.07 7.56
N THR A 273 -61.79 1.19 6.24
CA THR A 273 -62.42 0.19 5.38
C THR A 273 -61.42 -0.88 4.91
N PRO A 274 -61.84 -2.16 4.81
CA PRO A 274 -61.03 -3.21 4.19
C PRO A 274 -60.85 -2.90 2.70
N MET A 275 -59.61 -2.89 2.21
CA MET A 275 -59.37 -2.68 0.77
C MET A 275 -59.68 -3.96 -0.03
N PRO A 276 -60.39 -3.87 -1.17
CA PRO A 276 -60.39 -4.93 -2.17
C PRO A 276 -59.15 -4.82 -3.10
N PRO A 277 -58.71 -5.90 -3.76
CA PRO A 277 -57.45 -5.93 -4.55
C PRO A 277 -57.36 -4.89 -5.67
N SER A 278 -58.50 -4.41 -6.17
CA SER A 278 -58.58 -3.40 -7.23
C SER A 278 -58.32 -1.96 -6.77
N HIS A 279 -58.23 -1.70 -5.46
CA HIS A 279 -58.19 -0.33 -4.90
C HIS A 279 -56.79 0.22 -4.61
N ALA A 280 -55.72 -0.58 -4.64
CA ALA A 280 -54.38 -0.10 -4.26
C ALA A 280 -53.83 1.00 -5.19
N ARG A 281 -54.28 1.07 -6.45
CA ARG A 281 -53.90 2.18 -7.36
C ARG A 281 -54.51 3.54 -6.99
N PHE A 282 -55.50 3.59 -6.11
CA PHE A 282 -56.20 4.84 -5.74
C PHE A 282 -55.70 5.51 -4.45
N CYS A 283 -54.80 4.89 -3.68
CA CYS A 283 -54.31 5.46 -2.42
C CYS A 283 -53.41 6.71 -2.61
N ASN A 284 -52.80 6.87 -3.79
CA ASN A 284 -52.08 8.10 -4.14
C ASN A 284 -52.98 9.35 -4.13
N SER A 285 -54.30 9.21 -4.36
CA SER A 285 -55.24 10.33 -4.27
C SER A 285 -55.60 10.72 -2.84
N CYS A 286 -55.45 9.83 -1.84
CA CYS A 286 -55.70 10.16 -0.44
C CYS A 286 -54.54 10.92 0.20
N ALA A 287 -53.29 10.61 -0.16
CA ALA A 287 -52.12 11.38 0.26
C ALA A 287 -52.14 12.80 -0.33
N TYR A 288 -52.57 12.94 -1.60
CA TYR A 288 -52.61 14.24 -2.29
C TYR A 288 -53.68 15.21 -1.74
N ARG A 289 -54.79 14.70 -1.18
CA ARG A 289 -55.84 15.57 -0.60
C ARG A 289 -55.46 16.17 0.75
N LYS A 290 -54.52 15.58 1.49
CA LYS A 290 -54.12 16.09 2.82
C LYS A 290 -53.23 17.34 2.69
N ASN A 291 -52.41 17.43 1.64
CA ASN A 291 -51.52 18.59 1.39
C ASN A 291 -52.20 19.79 0.72
N LYS A 292 -53.51 19.74 0.46
CA LYS A 292 -54.25 20.85 -0.15
C LYS A 292 -55.20 21.58 0.82
N LYS A 293 -55.19 21.21 2.10
CA LYS A 293 -56.04 21.79 3.15
C LYS A 293 -55.28 22.18 4.43
N SER A 294 -53.98 22.41 4.33
CA SER A 294 -53.13 22.95 5.39
C SER A 294 -52.38 24.15 4.85
#